data_AF-A0A431JQ92-F1
#
_entry.id   AF-A0A431JQ92-F1
#
_cell.length_a   1.000
_cell.length_b   1.000
_cell.length_c   1.000
_cell.angle_alpha   90.00
_cell.angle_beta   90.00
_cell.angle_gamma   90.00
#
_symmetry.space_group_name_H-M   'P 1'
#
loop_
_entity.id
_entity.type
_entity.pdbx_description
1 polymer ?
#
loop_
_entity_poly.entity_id
_entity_poly.type
_entity_poly.pdbx_seq_one_letter_code
_entity_poly.pdbx_strand_id
1 'polypeptide(L)'
;MPAKVEDYVLAADRENTVRSYASALKNFEEVWKGLLPSTSDTVARYLAEHATTYRLSTLRLHIAALSRWHADNGFPDPTRAPLVHKVLRGIRAKHATAQRRARPLQLDVLEDVSTRLLAAQEATREQGNRTKELRLSRDRALVLLGFWRAFRSDELASMRISEVHAVRGQGLTCRPGRTKTTDEDEDRSFYCPALSRLCPVDAYIDWIELSGRTSGPVFPGID
;
A
#
# COMPACT_ATOMS: atom_id res chain seq x y z
N MET A 1 3.41 -15.52 28.86
CA MET A 1 2.30 -15.82 27.93
C MET A 1 2.61 -17.16 27.27
N PRO A 2 1.64 -18.06 27.04
CA PRO A 2 1.89 -19.29 26.27
C PRO A 2 2.16 -18.95 24.80
N ALA A 3 3.12 -19.63 24.17
CA ALA A 3 3.62 -19.32 22.81
C ALA A 3 2.53 -19.12 21.75
N LYS A 4 1.44 -19.91 21.81
CA LYS A 4 0.31 -19.79 20.88
C LYS A 4 -0.42 -18.44 20.98
N VAL A 5 -0.53 -17.86 22.18
CA VAL A 5 -1.20 -16.56 22.35
C VAL A 5 -0.36 -15.45 21.74
N GLU A 6 0.96 -15.55 21.88
CA GLU A 6 1.91 -14.59 21.29
C GLU A 6 1.87 -14.65 19.75
N ASP A 7 1.79 -15.85 19.16
CA ASP A 7 1.63 -16.03 17.72
C ASP A 7 0.35 -15.36 17.18
N TYR A 8 -0.79 -15.51 17.88
CA TYR A 8 -2.03 -14.85 17.48
C TYR A 8 -2.00 -13.33 17.64
N VAL A 9 -1.32 -12.83 18.68
CA VAL A 9 -1.14 -11.38 18.90
C VAL A 9 -0.25 -10.79 17.78
N LEU A 10 0.82 -11.47 17.39
CA LEU A 10 1.68 -11.05 16.29
C LEU A 10 0.95 -11.11 14.94
N ALA A 11 0.11 -12.14 14.73
CA ALA A 11 -0.67 -12.31 13.50
C ALA A 11 -1.86 -11.34 13.36
N ALA A 12 -2.30 -10.73 14.47
CA ALA A 12 -3.39 -9.75 14.48
C ALA A 12 -2.99 -8.43 13.78
N ASP A 13 -1.69 -8.13 13.73
CA ASP A 13 -1.20 -6.91 13.13
C ASP A 13 -0.52 -7.10 11.79
N ARG A 14 -0.76 -6.12 10.92
CA ARG A 14 -0.02 -6.00 9.67
C ARG A 14 1.36 -5.45 9.97
N GLU A 15 2.40 -6.02 9.37
CA GLU A 15 3.79 -5.56 9.50
C GLU A 15 3.94 -4.05 9.25
N ASN A 16 3.20 -3.52 8.28
CA ASN A 16 3.19 -2.08 7.99
C ASN A 16 2.63 -1.23 9.14
N THR A 17 1.61 -1.72 9.85
CA THR A 17 1.06 -1.06 11.03
C THR A 17 2.08 -1.06 12.16
N VAL A 18 2.70 -2.21 12.44
CA VAL A 18 3.77 -2.35 13.45
C VAL A 18 4.91 -1.38 13.17
N ARG A 19 5.44 -1.36 11.95
CA ARG A 19 6.53 -0.47 11.55
C ARG A 19 6.15 1.01 11.65
N SER A 20 4.93 1.35 11.24
CA SER A 20 4.43 2.73 11.29
C SER A 20 4.26 3.21 12.73
N TYR A 21 3.80 2.33 13.63
CA TYR A 21 3.62 2.64 15.05
C TYR A 21 4.97 2.76 15.75
N ALA A 22 5.91 1.83 15.49
CA ALA A 22 7.27 1.91 16.00
C ALA A 22 7.96 3.23 15.57
N SER A 23 7.80 3.65 14.31
CA SER A 23 8.32 4.94 13.84
C SER A 23 7.69 6.13 14.55
N ALA A 24 6.39 6.07 14.85
CA ALA A 24 5.70 7.14 15.56
C ALA A 24 6.15 7.24 17.02
N LEU A 25 6.30 6.11 17.70
CA LEU A 25 6.82 6.03 19.08
C LEU A 25 8.26 6.54 19.15
N LYS A 26 9.12 6.09 18.23
CA LYS A 26 10.49 6.60 18.09
C LYS A 26 10.53 8.12 17.92
N ASN A 27 9.65 8.67 17.08
CA ASN A 27 9.57 10.12 16.92
C ASN A 27 9.16 10.82 18.23
N PHE A 28 8.20 10.27 18.96
CA PHE A 28 7.74 10.82 20.23
C PHE A 28 8.84 10.80 21.31
N GLU A 29 9.46 9.65 21.54
CA GLU A 29 10.43 9.46 22.63
C GLU A 29 11.83 9.99 22.28
N GLU A 30 12.35 9.67 21.09
CA GLU A 30 13.74 9.99 20.75
C GLU A 30 13.91 11.36 20.11
N VAL A 31 13.00 11.75 19.21
CA VAL A 31 13.13 13.01 18.45
C VAL A 31 12.54 14.16 19.23
N TRP A 32 11.30 14.01 19.70
CA TRP A 32 10.61 15.04 20.46
C TRP A 32 10.94 15.03 21.97
N LYS A 33 11.59 13.97 22.48
CA LYS A 33 11.96 13.81 23.90
C LYS A 33 10.75 13.73 24.84
N GLY A 34 9.65 13.15 24.35
CA GLY A 34 8.49 12.81 25.18
C GLY A 34 8.79 11.63 26.10
N LEU A 35 8.09 11.57 27.23
CA LEU A 35 8.18 10.46 28.18
C LEU A 35 6.91 9.61 28.10
N LEU A 36 7.12 8.29 28.15
CA LEU A 36 6.09 7.26 28.28
C LEU A 36 6.20 6.59 29.67
N PRO A 37 5.09 6.33 30.38
CA PRO A 37 3.71 6.74 30.05
C PRO A 37 3.55 8.26 30.07
N SER A 38 2.67 8.77 29.21
CA SER A 38 2.47 10.19 28.99
C SER A 38 1.17 10.70 29.60
N THR A 39 1.05 12.02 29.72
CA THR A 39 -0.18 12.69 30.15
C THR A 39 -0.94 13.27 28.97
N SER A 40 -2.24 13.53 29.15
CA SER A 40 -3.06 14.19 28.13
C SER A 40 -2.49 15.55 27.70
N ASP A 41 -1.91 16.31 28.63
CA ASP A 41 -1.27 17.59 28.34
C ASP A 41 0.00 17.45 27.49
N THR A 42 0.80 16.42 27.75
CA THR A 42 2.00 16.16 26.96
C THR A 42 1.66 15.71 25.55
N VAL A 43 0.66 14.83 25.39
CA VAL A 43 0.13 14.46 24.07
C VAL A 43 -0.45 15.69 23.34
N ALA A 44 -1.21 16.54 24.04
CA ALA A 44 -1.78 17.76 23.46
C ALA A 44 -0.69 18.73 22.96
N ARG A 45 0.38 18.92 23.75
CA ARG A 45 1.54 19.75 23.39
C ARG A 45 2.26 19.20 22.16
N TYR A 46 2.53 17.90 22.15
CA TYR A 46 3.15 17.21 21.03
C TYR A 46 2.40 17.45 19.71
N LEU A 47 1.06 17.31 19.75
CA LEU A 47 0.21 17.54 18.57
C LEU A 47 0.23 19.00 18.12
N ALA A 48 0.21 19.94 19.06
CA ALA A 48 0.21 21.37 18.75
C ALA A 48 1.52 21.81 18.11
N GLU A 49 2.67 21.35 18.62
CA GLU A 49 4.00 21.68 18.07
C GLU A 49 4.22 21.10 16.67
N HIS A 50 3.61 19.96 16.36
CA HIS A 50 3.71 19.32 15.04
C HIS A 50 2.57 19.68 14.09
N ALA A 51 1.66 20.58 14.48
CA ALA A 51 0.45 20.90 13.73
C ALA A 51 0.72 21.48 12.33
N THR A 52 1.83 22.19 12.15
CA THR A 52 2.25 22.80 10.88
C THR A 52 3.18 21.92 10.06
N THR A 53 3.88 20.99 10.71
CA THR A 53 4.87 20.10 10.08
C THR A 53 4.24 18.81 9.55
N TYR A 54 3.25 18.26 10.27
CA TYR A 54 2.63 16.99 9.92
C TYR A 54 1.20 17.13 9.39
N ARG A 55 0.85 16.25 8.45
CA ARG A 55 -0.53 16.09 8.00
C ARG A 55 -1.37 15.54 9.16
N LEU A 56 -2.66 15.91 9.19
CA LEU A 56 -3.61 15.41 10.19
C LEU A 56 -3.68 13.88 10.25
N SER A 57 -3.52 13.19 9.12
CA SER A 57 -3.45 11.72 9.07
C SER A 57 -2.26 11.16 9.84
N THR A 58 -1.11 11.82 9.76
CA THR A 58 0.12 11.45 10.48
C THR A 58 -0.05 11.67 11.98
N LEU A 59 -0.61 12.82 12.38
CA LEU A 59 -0.90 13.09 13.79
C LEU A 59 -1.87 12.07 14.40
N ARG A 60 -2.89 11.62 13.64
CA ARG A 60 -3.80 10.55 14.06
C ARG A 60 -3.10 9.19 14.18
N LEU A 61 -2.18 8.87 13.27
CA LEU A 61 -1.36 7.67 13.36
C LEU A 61 -0.52 7.69 14.65
N HIS A 62 0.07 8.84 14.99
CA HIS A 62 0.87 8.98 16.20
C HIS A 62 0.02 8.81 17.46
N ILE A 63 -1.19 9.37 17.48
CA ILE A 63 -2.16 9.13 18.56
C ILE A 63 -2.50 7.65 18.69
N ALA A 64 -2.77 6.96 17.59
CA ALA A 64 -3.08 5.53 17.63
C ALA A 64 -1.90 4.70 18.15
N ALA A 65 -0.67 5.05 17.76
CA ALA A 65 0.54 4.42 18.27
C ALA A 65 0.74 4.66 19.78
N LEU A 66 0.52 5.88 20.26
CA LEU A 66 0.61 6.23 21.69
C LEU A 66 -0.50 5.53 22.49
N SER A 67 -1.74 5.55 22.00
CA SER A 67 -2.88 4.84 22.62
C SER A 67 -2.58 3.36 22.77
N ARG A 68 -2.08 2.74 21.71
CA ARG A 68 -1.68 1.34 21.71
C ARG A 68 -0.56 1.04 22.69
N TRP A 69 0.50 1.85 22.71
CA TRP A 69 1.60 1.66 23.66
C TRP A 69 1.10 1.68 25.11
N HIS A 70 0.18 2.60 25.46
CA HIS A 70 -0.38 2.65 26.82
C HIS A 70 -1.21 1.41 27.14
N ALA A 71 -2.06 0.97 26.20
CA ALA A 71 -2.88 -0.23 26.36
C ALA A 71 -2.01 -1.48 26.53
N ASP A 72 -1.01 -1.68 25.65
CA ASP A 72 -0.11 -2.83 25.66
C ASP A 72 0.75 -2.89 26.94
N ASN A 73 1.00 -1.74 27.59
CA ASN A 73 1.73 -1.64 28.87
C ASN A 73 0.82 -1.48 30.11
N GLY A 74 -0.50 -1.60 29.96
CA GLY A 74 -1.45 -1.55 31.07
C GLY A 74 -1.69 -0.17 31.69
N PHE A 75 -1.31 0.91 31.00
CA PHE A 75 -1.55 2.29 31.44
C PHE A 75 -2.89 2.85 30.92
N PRO A 76 -3.52 3.80 31.64
CA PRO A 76 -4.64 4.56 31.11
C PRO A 76 -4.25 5.30 29.82
N ASP A 77 -5.15 5.32 28.84
CA ASP A 77 -4.91 5.95 27.53
C ASP A 77 -5.08 7.48 27.62
N PRO A 78 -3.98 8.28 27.57
CA PRO A 78 -4.05 9.74 27.67
C PRO A 78 -4.65 10.38 26.41
N THR A 79 -4.71 9.65 25.30
CA THR A 79 -5.15 10.17 24.00
C THR A 79 -6.66 10.31 23.90
N ARG A 80 -7.41 9.59 24.75
CA ARG A 80 -8.89 9.67 24.82
C ARG A 80 -9.38 10.92 25.54
N ALA A 81 -8.50 11.66 26.21
CA ALA A 81 -8.87 12.84 26.97
C ALA A 81 -9.54 13.91 26.07
N PRO A 82 -10.58 14.63 26.57
CA PRO A 82 -11.26 15.67 25.79
C PRO A 82 -10.33 16.75 25.22
N LEU A 83 -9.25 17.07 25.95
CA LEU A 83 -8.23 18.02 25.52
C LEU A 83 -7.58 17.61 24.19
N VAL A 84 -7.16 16.35 24.06
CA VAL A 84 -6.48 15.83 22.86
C VAL A 84 -7.40 15.90 21.64
N HIS A 85 -8.67 15.50 21.80
CA HIS A 85 -9.68 15.63 20.76
C HIS A 85 -9.96 17.08 20.36
N LYS A 86 -10.01 18.00 21.34
CA LYS A 86 -10.20 19.43 21.10
C LYS A 86 -9.02 20.03 20.33
N VAL A 87 -7.78 19.66 20.68
CA VAL A 87 -6.57 20.08 19.96
C VAL A 87 -6.59 19.58 18.52
N LEU A 88 -6.86 18.29 18.28
CA LEU A 88 -6.98 17.77 16.91
C LEU A 88 -8.05 18.51 16.08
N ARG A 89 -9.19 18.83 16.70
CA ARG A 89 -10.26 19.61 16.05
C ARG A 89 -9.77 21.01 15.69
N GLY A 90 -9.04 21.66 16.60
CA GLY A 90 -8.41 22.96 16.37
C GLY A 90 -7.36 22.93 15.25
N ILE A 91 -6.48 21.92 15.24
CA ILE A 91 -5.49 21.70 14.17
C ILE A 91 -6.20 21.53 12.83
N ARG A 92 -7.25 20.69 12.78
CA ARG A 92 -8.04 20.51 11.56
C ARG A 92 -8.66 21.83 11.08
N ALA A 93 -9.20 22.64 11.99
CA ALA A 93 -9.82 23.92 11.63
C ALA A 93 -8.81 24.95 11.12
N LYS A 94 -7.62 25.02 11.75
CA LYS A 94 -6.57 26.01 11.41
C LYS A 94 -5.69 25.61 10.23
N HIS A 95 -5.47 24.31 10.05
CA HIS A 95 -4.50 23.77 9.09
C HIS A 95 -5.16 22.75 8.14
N ALA A 96 -6.44 22.92 7.81
CA ALA A 96 -7.14 22.08 6.85
C ALA A 96 -6.42 22.08 5.50
N THR A 97 -5.51 21.12 5.30
CA THR A 97 -4.93 20.87 3.98
C THR A 97 -5.90 19.99 3.22
N ALA A 98 -6.33 20.43 2.03
CA ALA A 98 -7.09 19.57 1.14
C ALA A 98 -6.33 18.24 0.95
N GLN A 99 -7.01 17.11 1.10
CA GLN A 99 -6.40 15.82 0.80
C GLN A 99 -5.95 15.84 -0.65
N ARG A 100 -4.63 15.80 -0.87
CA ARG A 100 -4.05 15.68 -2.21
C ARG A 100 -4.43 14.33 -2.78
N ARG A 101 -5.48 14.30 -3.59
CA ARG A 101 -5.86 13.14 -4.39
C ARG A 101 -5.04 13.18 -5.68
N ALA A 102 -4.54 12.02 -6.11
CA ALA A 102 -3.99 11.90 -7.45
C ALA A 102 -5.10 12.25 -8.46
N ARG A 103 -4.74 12.95 -9.54
CA ARG A 103 -5.67 13.13 -10.67
C ARG A 103 -5.95 11.74 -11.25
N PRO A 104 -7.21 11.41 -11.61
CA PRO A 104 -7.51 10.14 -12.26
C PRO A 104 -6.66 9.99 -13.53
N LEU A 105 -6.01 8.84 -13.68
CA LEU A 105 -5.31 8.50 -14.91
C LEU A 105 -6.37 8.44 -16.03
N GLN A 106 -6.19 9.25 -17.07
CA GLN A 106 -7.10 9.28 -18.20
C GLN A 106 -6.73 8.18 -19.21
N LEU A 107 -7.71 7.76 -20.01
CA LEU A 107 -7.55 6.61 -20.91
C LEU A 107 -6.58 6.89 -22.07
N ASP A 108 -6.54 8.14 -22.56
CA ASP A 108 -5.58 8.63 -23.55
C ASP A 108 -4.14 8.57 -23.00
N VAL A 109 -3.93 9.00 -21.75
CA VAL A 109 -2.62 8.91 -21.10
C VAL A 109 -2.19 7.45 -20.90
N LEU A 110 -3.14 6.56 -20.54
CA LEU A 110 -2.86 5.13 -20.44
C LEU A 110 -2.45 4.52 -21.79
N GLU A 111 -3.13 4.93 -22.86
CA GLU A 111 -2.80 4.52 -24.23
C GLU A 111 -1.40 4.96 -24.65
N ASP A 112 -1.06 6.23 -24.40
CA ASP A 112 0.27 6.77 -24.66
C ASP A 112 1.35 6.01 -23.90
N VAL A 113 1.13 5.74 -22.61
CA VAL A 113 2.05 4.97 -21.77
C VAL A 113 2.23 3.55 -22.32
N SER A 114 1.14 2.83 -22.59
CA SER A 114 1.22 1.47 -23.13
C SER A 114 1.94 1.43 -24.49
N THR A 115 1.67 2.41 -25.36
CA THR A 115 2.29 2.51 -26.69
C THR A 115 3.79 2.75 -26.58
N ARG A 116 4.20 3.68 -25.72
CA ARG A 116 5.63 3.97 -25.47
C ARG A 116 6.36 2.77 -24.87
N LEU A 117 5.73 2.04 -23.94
CA LEU A 117 6.31 0.84 -23.36
C LEU A 117 6.52 -0.26 -24.41
N LEU A 118 5.54 -0.49 -25.30
CA LEU A 118 5.66 -1.45 -26.40
C LEU A 118 6.76 -1.06 -27.38
N ALA A 119 6.79 0.20 -27.82
CA ALA A 119 7.83 0.69 -28.74
C ALA A 119 9.24 0.59 -28.12
N ALA A 120 9.38 0.92 -26.84
CA ALA A 120 10.63 0.78 -26.11
C ALA A 120 11.03 -0.69 -25.94
N GLN A 121 10.08 -1.60 -25.77
CA GLN A 121 10.34 -3.03 -25.64
C GLN A 121 10.90 -3.58 -26.95
N GLU A 122 10.30 -3.24 -28.10
CA GLU A 122 10.78 -3.67 -29.42
C GLU A 122 12.19 -3.15 -29.71
N ALA A 123 12.43 -1.85 -29.53
CA ALA A 123 13.76 -1.26 -29.72
C ALA A 123 14.83 -1.89 -28.80
N THR A 124 14.44 -2.28 -27.58
CA THR A 124 15.34 -2.93 -26.62
C THR A 124 15.66 -4.39 -27.03
N ARG A 125 14.68 -5.08 -27.62
CA ARG A 125 14.86 -6.44 -28.16
C ARG A 125 15.88 -6.45 -29.30
N GLU A 126 15.80 -5.49 -30.22
CA GLU A 126 16.77 -5.33 -31.32
C GLU A 126 18.20 -5.11 -30.80
N GLN A 127 18.34 -4.44 -29.66
CA GLN A 127 19.61 -4.19 -28.98
C GLN A 127 20.11 -5.38 -28.13
N GLY A 128 19.33 -6.46 -28.03
CA GLY A 128 19.68 -7.65 -27.22
C GLY A 128 19.67 -7.42 -25.70
N ASN A 129 19.11 -6.31 -25.21
CA ASN A 129 19.10 -6.01 -23.78
C ASN A 129 17.91 -6.66 -23.07
N ARG A 130 18.06 -7.94 -22.76
CA ARG A 130 17.00 -8.77 -22.16
C ARG A 130 16.44 -8.22 -20.85
N THR A 131 17.30 -7.73 -19.96
CA THR A 131 16.89 -7.20 -18.65
C THR A 131 15.93 -6.03 -18.80
N LYS A 132 16.24 -5.10 -19.71
CA LYS A 132 15.38 -3.94 -19.97
C LYS A 132 14.08 -4.34 -20.69
N GLU A 133 14.12 -5.32 -21.58
CA GLU A 133 12.91 -5.87 -22.23
C GLU A 133 11.93 -6.44 -21.20
N LEU A 134 12.46 -7.23 -20.24
CA LEU A 134 11.68 -7.79 -19.13
C LEU A 134 11.05 -6.69 -18.27
N ARG A 135 11.81 -5.66 -17.89
CA ARG A 135 11.29 -4.53 -17.09
C ARG A 135 10.14 -3.83 -17.81
N LEU A 136 10.27 -3.55 -19.10
CA LEU A 136 9.23 -2.86 -19.88
C LEU A 136 7.95 -3.69 -20.01
N SER A 137 8.09 -4.99 -20.27
CA SER A 137 6.95 -5.91 -20.34
C SER A 137 6.22 -6.02 -18.99
N ARG A 138 6.98 -6.18 -17.89
CA ARG A 138 6.46 -6.19 -16.52
C ARG A 138 5.68 -4.91 -16.20
N ASP A 139 6.27 -3.76 -16.49
CA ASP A 139 5.70 -2.46 -16.15
C ASP A 139 4.41 -2.19 -16.95
N ARG A 140 4.36 -2.63 -18.21
CA ARG A 140 3.12 -2.58 -19.01
C ARG A 140 2.01 -3.43 -18.39
N ALA A 141 2.31 -4.68 -18.02
CA ALA A 141 1.35 -5.58 -17.39
C ALA A 141 0.84 -5.01 -16.05
N LEU A 142 1.74 -4.48 -15.22
CA LEU A 142 1.42 -3.81 -13.95
C LEU A 142 0.45 -2.64 -14.13
N VAL A 143 0.76 -1.73 -15.04
CA VAL A 143 -0.04 -0.51 -15.27
C VAL A 143 -1.43 -0.86 -15.79
N LEU A 144 -1.54 -1.79 -16.74
CA LEU A 144 -2.82 -2.19 -17.32
C LEU A 144 -3.70 -2.95 -16.32
N LEU A 145 -3.15 -3.92 -15.59
CA LEU A 145 -3.89 -4.63 -14.55
C LEU A 145 -4.32 -3.69 -13.42
N GLY A 146 -3.39 -2.84 -12.96
CA GLY A 146 -3.67 -1.84 -11.92
C GLY A 146 -4.77 -0.87 -12.32
N PHE A 147 -4.75 -0.38 -13.57
CA PHE A 147 -5.77 0.52 -14.08
C PHE A 147 -7.16 -0.13 -14.15
N TRP A 148 -7.28 -1.28 -14.83
CA TRP A 148 -8.58 -1.89 -15.11
C TRP A 148 -9.26 -2.51 -13.90
N ARG A 149 -8.48 -2.98 -12.92
CA ARG A 149 -9.02 -3.57 -11.68
C ARG A 149 -8.95 -2.64 -10.48
N ALA A 150 -8.40 -1.44 -10.65
CA ALA A 150 -8.13 -0.49 -9.57
C ALA A 150 -7.32 -1.12 -8.42
N PHE A 151 -6.43 -2.07 -8.76
CA PHE A 151 -5.58 -2.71 -7.76
C PHE A 151 -4.62 -1.70 -7.14
N ARG A 152 -4.45 -1.81 -5.84
CA ARG A 152 -3.44 -1.06 -5.11
C ARG A 152 -2.06 -1.62 -5.39
N SER A 153 -1.02 -0.83 -5.11
CA SER A 153 0.36 -1.25 -5.33
C SER A 153 0.76 -2.48 -4.50
N ASP A 154 0.24 -2.59 -3.27
CA ASP A 154 0.45 -3.74 -2.38
C ASP A 154 -0.29 -4.99 -2.85
N GLU A 155 -1.47 -4.83 -3.45
CA GLU A 155 -2.23 -5.92 -4.07
C GLU A 155 -1.49 -6.48 -5.30
N LEU A 156 -0.96 -5.61 -6.16
CA LEU A 156 -0.12 -6.03 -7.29
C LEU A 156 1.20 -6.66 -6.82
N ALA A 157 1.86 -6.08 -5.83
CA ALA A 157 3.15 -6.57 -5.34
C ALA A 157 3.04 -7.93 -4.63
N SER A 158 1.91 -8.23 -4.00
CA SER A 158 1.67 -9.49 -3.30
C SER A 158 1.08 -10.59 -4.20
N MET A 159 0.66 -10.25 -5.42
CA MET A 159 0.04 -11.19 -6.36
C MET A 159 0.97 -12.35 -6.73
N ARG A 160 0.46 -13.59 -6.64
CA ARG A 160 1.22 -14.80 -6.97
C ARG A 160 0.73 -15.45 -8.25
N ILE A 161 1.66 -16.03 -9.02
CA ILE A 161 1.34 -16.72 -10.27
C ILE A 161 0.36 -17.87 -10.04
N SER A 162 0.47 -18.58 -8.90
CA SER A 162 -0.44 -19.67 -8.52
C SER A 162 -1.89 -19.22 -8.26
N GLU A 163 -2.13 -17.93 -8.09
CA GLU A 163 -3.43 -17.34 -7.77
C GLU A 163 -4.05 -16.62 -8.99
N VAL A 164 -3.39 -16.69 -10.15
CA VAL A 164 -3.84 -16.06 -11.39
C VAL A 164 -4.09 -17.11 -12.45
N HIS A 165 -5.30 -17.09 -13.02
CA HIS A 165 -5.67 -17.90 -14.16
C HIS A 165 -6.02 -16.97 -15.33
N ALA A 166 -5.25 -17.02 -16.41
CA ALA A 166 -5.42 -16.14 -17.56
C ALA A 166 -5.53 -16.94 -18.85
N VAL A 167 -6.53 -16.63 -19.67
CA VAL A 167 -6.77 -17.26 -20.96
C VAL A 167 -6.94 -16.17 -22.02
N ARG A 168 -6.07 -16.21 -23.03
CA ARG A 168 -6.04 -15.22 -24.12
C ARG A 168 -7.39 -15.16 -24.83
N GLY A 169 -7.88 -13.96 -25.10
CA GLY A 169 -9.19 -13.74 -25.71
C GLY A 169 -10.41 -14.02 -24.82
N GLN A 170 -10.24 -14.54 -23.59
CA GLN A 170 -11.33 -14.78 -22.65
C GLN A 170 -11.26 -13.84 -21.44
N GLY A 171 -10.22 -13.96 -20.63
CA GLY A 171 -10.15 -13.22 -19.38
C GLY A 171 -9.03 -13.66 -18.46
N LEU A 172 -8.87 -12.91 -17.37
CA LEU A 172 -7.95 -13.17 -16.28
C LEU A 172 -8.75 -13.14 -14.97
N THR A 173 -8.61 -14.20 -14.18
CA THR A 173 -9.10 -14.26 -12.81
C THR A 173 -7.91 -14.24 -11.86
N CYS A 174 -7.95 -13.40 -10.83
CA CYS A 174 -6.90 -13.37 -9.82
C CYS A 174 -7.45 -13.12 -8.42
N ARG A 175 -6.72 -13.60 -7.42
CA ARG A 175 -6.91 -13.23 -6.01
C ARG A 175 -5.69 -12.43 -5.55
N PRO A 176 -5.77 -11.10 -5.41
CA PRO A 176 -4.71 -10.35 -4.75
C PRO A 176 -4.66 -10.76 -3.28
N GLY A 177 -3.45 -10.94 -2.75
CA GLY A 177 -3.25 -11.30 -1.34
C GLY A 177 -3.85 -10.26 -0.37
N ARG A 178 -4.02 -10.66 0.91
CA ARG A 178 -4.61 -9.91 2.04
C ARG A 178 -4.69 -8.38 1.83
N THR A 179 -5.85 -7.90 1.39
CA THR A 179 -6.09 -6.47 1.13
C THR A 179 -6.25 -5.68 2.45
N LYS A 180 -5.98 -4.37 2.45
CA LYS A 180 -6.01 -3.45 3.61
C LYS A 180 -7.36 -3.30 4.32
N THR A 181 -8.42 -3.70 3.64
CA THR A 181 -9.80 -3.47 4.04
C THR A 181 -10.48 -4.83 4.11
N THR A 182 -10.99 -5.15 5.30
CA THR A 182 -11.82 -6.31 5.65
C THR A 182 -11.08 -7.63 5.88
N ASP A 183 -11.08 -8.08 7.14
CA ASP A 183 -10.71 -9.45 7.57
C ASP A 183 -11.72 -10.52 7.08
N GLU A 184 -12.71 -10.12 6.25
CA GLU A 184 -13.75 -10.99 5.64
C GLU A 184 -13.57 -11.18 4.12
N ASP A 185 -12.60 -10.52 3.47
CA ASP A 185 -12.43 -10.53 2.00
C ASP A 185 -11.50 -11.67 1.50
N GLU A 186 -11.41 -12.80 2.22
CA GLU A 186 -10.59 -13.97 1.79
C GLU A 186 -11.06 -14.61 0.47
N ASP A 187 -12.25 -14.27 -0.04
CA ASP A 187 -12.85 -14.92 -1.20
C ASP A 187 -13.16 -14.01 -2.40
N ARG A 188 -12.63 -12.77 -2.43
CA ARG A 188 -12.81 -11.91 -3.61
C ARG A 188 -11.85 -12.30 -4.74
N SER A 189 -12.29 -13.25 -5.57
CA SER A 189 -11.74 -13.42 -6.91
C SER A 189 -12.12 -12.22 -7.78
N PHE A 190 -11.14 -11.59 -8.41
CA PHE A 190 -11.35 -10.53 -9.39
C PHE A 190 -11.29 -11.11 -10.79
N TYR A 191 -12.31 -10.81 -11.58
CA TYR A 191 -12.31 -11.12 -13.01
C TYR A 191 -12.01 -9.87 -13.83
N CYS A 192 -11.19 -10.04 -14.86
CA CYS A 192 -10.87 -9.04 -15.86
C CYS A 192 -11.08 -9.64 -17.25
N PRO A 193 -12.04 -9.14 -18.04
CA PRO A 193 -12.27 -9.67 -19.39
C PRO A 193 -11.11 -9.32 -20.32
N ALA A 194 -10.90 -10.15 -21.35
CA ALA A 194 -10.04 -9.78 -22.46
C ALA A 194 -10.64 -8.56 -23.20
N LEU A 195 -9.80 -7.61 -23.55
CA LEU A 195 -10.20 -6.37 -24.21
C LEU A 195 -9.58 -6.30 -25.61
N SER A 196 -10.24 -5.64 -26.55
CA SER A 196 -9.68 -5.41 -27.89
C SER A 196 -8.53 -4.40 -27.91
N ARG A 197 -8.45 -3.53 -26.89
CA ARG A 197 -7.45 -2.47 -26.77
C ARG A 197 -7.03 -2.34 -25.31
N LEU A 198 -5.74 -2.06 -25.08
CA LEU A 198 -5.16 -1.94 -23.72
C LEU A 198 -5.47 -3.16 -22.84
N CYS A 199 -5.40 -4.35 -23.43
CA CYS A 199 -5.81 -5.60 -22.80
C CYS A 199 -4.87 -5.98 -21.65
N PRO A 200 -5.36 -6.03 -20.40
CA PRO A 200 -4.55 -6.46 -19.26
C PRO A 200 -4.27 -7.97 -19.29
N VAL A 201 -5.17 -8.76 -19.92
CA VAL A 201 -5.01 -10.21 -20.07
C VAL A 201 -3.84 -10.51 -20.99
N ASP A 202 -3.79 -9.89 -22.18
CA ASP A 202 -2.68 -10.06 -23.11
C ASP A 202 -1.38 -9.57 -22.48
N ALA A 203 -1.38 -8.39 -21.88
CA ALA A 203 -0.18 -7.85 -21.25
C ALA A 203 0.37 -8.76 -20.13
N TYR A 204 -0.51 -9.36 -19.32
CA TYR A 204 -0.11 -10.35 -18.31
C TYR A 204 0.49 -11.61 -18.96
N ILE A 205 -0.18 -12.19 -19.96
CA ILE A 205 0.29 -13.40 -20.63
C ILE A 205 1.64 -13.14 -21.31
N ASP A 206 1.76 -12.03 -22.05
CA ASP A 206 3.01 -11.63 -22.71
C ASP A 206 4.16 -11.51 -21.69
N TRP A 207 3.88 -10.95 -20.50
CA TRP A 207 4.86 -10.85 -19.42
C TRP A 207 5.27 -12.23 -18.86
N ILE A 208 4.31 -13.12 -18.59
CA ILE A 208 4.59 -14.46 -18.07
C ILE A 208 5.39 -15.29 -19.07
N GLU A 209 5.00 -15.26 -20.34
CA GLU A 209 5.70 -15.94 -21.43
C GLU A 209 7.12 -15.40 -21.59
N LEU A 210 7.30 -14.07 -21.60
CA LEU A 210 8.60 -13.44 -21.74
C LEU A 210 9.52 -13.73 -20.53
N SER A 211 8.97 -13.68 -19.32
CA SER A 211 9.75 -13.91 -18.10
C SER A 211 10.04 -15.39 -17.84
N GLY A 212 9.31 -16.31 -18.49
CA GLY A 212 9.42 -17.76 -18.29
C GLY A 212 9.05 -18.20 -16.87
N ARG A 213 8.35 -17.36 -16.10
CA ARG A 213 8.06 -17.63 -14.69
C ARG A 213 6.86 -18.56 -14.55
N THR A 214 7.01 -19.57 -13.71
CA THR A 214 5.95 -20.55 -13.42
C THR A 214 5.43 -20.48 -11.97
N SER A 215 6.17 -19.82 -11.06
CA SER A 215 5.80 -19.72 -9.65
C SER A 215 6.34 -18.45 -8.97
N GLY A 216 5.85 -18.18 -7.77
CA GLY A 216 6.25 -17.04 -6.95
C GLY A 216 5.46 -15.76 -7.27
N PRO A 217 6.02 -14.57 -6.96
CA PRO A 217 5.36 -13.31 -7.25
C PRO A 217 5.23 -13.10 -8.75
N VAL A 218 4.10 -12.53 -9.19
CA VAL A 218 3.86 -12.15 -10.58
C VAL A 218 4.85 -11.07 -11.01
N PHE A 219 5.08 -10.06 -10.15
CA PHE A 219 5.89 -8.88 -10.48
C PHE A 219 7.11 -8.75 -9.55
N PRO A 220 8.16 -9.57 -9.72
CA PRO A 220 9.38 -9.47 -8.94
C PRO A 220 10.22 -8.23 -9.32
N GLY A 221 11.18 -7.90 -8.45
CA GLY A 221 12.34 -7.11 -8.84
C GLY A 221 13.10 -7.80 -9.98
N ILE A 222 13.60 -6.99 -10.92
CA ILE A 222 14.43 -7.46 -12.03
C ILE A 222 15.72 -6.66 -11.91
N ASP A 223 16.82 -7.33 -11.60
CA ASP A 223 18.15 -6.73 -11.44
C ASP A 223 18.91 -6.65 -12.77
#